data_AF-A0A939KSN8-F1
#
_entry.id   AF-A0A939KSN8-F1
#
_cell.length_a   1.000
_cell.length_b   1.000
_cell.length_c   1.000
_cell.angle_alpha   90.00
_cell.angle_beta   90.00
_cell.angle_gamma   90.00
#
_symmetry.space_group_name_H-M   'P 1'
#
loop_
_entity.id
_entity.type
_entity.pdbx_description
1 polymer ?
#
loop_
_entity_poly.entity_id
_entity_poly.type
_entity_poly.pdbx_seq_one_letter_code
_entity_poly.pdbx_strand_id
1 'polypeptide(L)'
;MSLWVTSEPTELRPDATEADLQTVIRAAYKQVLGNQHVMESERLSSAESMLRNGEVSVRGFVEMVAKSELYQELFFNSSSPYRFVEINCKHLLGRAPKDQAEISEHVQIYNSQGYEAEIDSYLTSEEYQSNFGQNIVPYPRSNSTQLGIANVGFNRTFALMRGDATSDSGNSAQLIADIAADLPTKITAAPDGSGTYSNTGKRFRIAVAKAGTTPVYKQSNFVYEVAYEQMSKKIQNIHKMGSKIVSITEVA
;
A
#
# COMPACT_ATOMS: atom_id res chain seq x y z
N MET A 1 19.12 -5.88 -3.23
CA MET A 1 17.99 -4.94 -3.32
C MET A 1 17.54 -4.63 -1.90
N SER A 2 17.27 -3.37 -1.57
CA SER A 2 16.68 -3.04 -0.26
C SER A 2 15.28 -3.65 -0.19
N LEU A 3 14.95 -4.24 0.95
CA LEU A 3 13.62 -4.83 1.21
C LEU A 3 12.53 -3.76 1.35
N TRP A 4 12.92 -2.51 1.55
CA TRP A 4 12.05 -1.36 1.81
C TRP A 4 12.46 -0.14 0.96
N VAL A 5 11.51 0.78 0.77
CA VAL A 5 11.73 2.08 0.12
C VAL A 5 12.56 2.96 1.07
N THR A 6 13.80 3.25 0.70
CA THR A 6 14.60 4.33 1.31
C THR A 6 14.47 5.55 0.42
N SER A 7 13.57 6.46 0.76
CA SER A 7 13.49 7.76 0.09
C SER A 7 14.23 8.79 0.92
N GLU A 8 15.14 9.52 0.27
CA GLU A 8 15.72 10.71 0.86
C GLU A 8 14.68 11.84 0.83
N PRO A 9 14.62 12.70 1.86
CA PRO A 9 13.71 13.83 1.87
C PRO A 9 13.96 14.73 0.65
N THR A 10 12.94 14.96 -0.16
CA THR A 10 12.99 15.89 -1.29
C THR A 10 12.41 17.23 -0.84
N GLU A 11 13.27 18.22 -0.71
CA GLU A 11 12.91 19.57 -0.26
C GLU A 11 13.00 20.58 -1.41
N LEU A 12 12.03 21.50 -1.47
CA LEU A 12 12.09 22.66 -2.35
C LEU A 12 12.81 23.81 -1.63
N ARG A 13 14.01 24.15 -2.11
CA ARG A 13 14.80 25.28 -1.59
C ARG A 13 14.40 26.60 -2.26
N PRO A 14 14.58 27.75 -1.60
CA PRO A 14 14.21 29.07 -2.17
C PRO A 14 14.87 29.41 -3.52
N ASP A 15 16.11 28.94 -3.76
CA ASP A 15 16.86 29.18 -5.01
C ASP A 15 16.88 27.92 -5.91
N ALA A 16 15.79 27.16 -5.93
CA ALA A 16 15.70 25.91 -6.70
C ALA A 16 15.75 26.16 -8.22
N THR A 17 16.44 25.28 -8.94
CA THR A 17 16.42 25.27 -10.41
C THR A 17 15.11 24.67 -10.91
N GLU A 18 14.75 24.92 -12.19
CA GLU A 18 13.59 24.28 -12.81
C GLU A 18 13.71 22.74 -12.78
N ALA A 19 14.93 22.20 -12.86
CA ALA A 19 15.16 20.75 -12.76
C ALA A 19 14.83 20.21 -11.35
N ASP A 20 15.17 20.97 -10.30
CA ASP A 20 14.85 20.61 -8.92
C ASP A 20 13.34 20.67 -8.70
N LEU A 21 12.68 21.71 -9.22
CA LEU A 21 11.22 21.84 -9.15
C LEU A 21 10.51 20.67 -9.84
N GLN A 22 10.95 20.26 -11.03
CA GLN A 22 10.41 19.07 -11.70
C GLN A 22 10.65 17.79 -10.91
N THR A 23 11.77 17.70 -10.18
CA THR A 23 12.07 16.56 -9.31
C THR A 23 11.11 16.50 -8.13
N VAL A 24 10.82 17.65 -7.50
CA VAL A 24 9.83 17.78 -6.42
C VAL A 24 8.43 17.43 -6.91
N ILE A 25 8.00 17.93 -8.07
CA ILE A 25 6.69 17.62 -8.66
C ILE A 25 6.55 16.11 -8.89
N ARG A 26 7.57 15.48 -9.50
CA ARG A 26 7.57 14.02 -9.74
C ARG A 26 7.55 13.22 -8.44
N ALA A 27 8.32 13.65 -7.43
CA ALA A 27 8.33 13.01 -6.12
C ALA A 27 6.96 13.12 -5.44
N ALA A 28 6.31 14.29 -5.50
CA ALA A 28 4.99 14.53 -4.95
C ALA A 28 3.92 13.67 -5.62
N TYR A 29 3.88 13.61 -6.96
CA TYR A 29 2.96 12.70 -7.64
C TYR A 29 3.25 11.22 -7.31
N LYS A 30 4.52 10.80 -7.32
CA LYS A 30 4.88 9.42 -6.99
C LYS A 30 4.43 9.04 -5.58
N GLN A 31 4.60 9.93 -4.61
CA GLN A 31 4.22 9.67 -3.22
C GLN A 31 2.70 9.71 -3.04
N VAL A 32 2.05 10.81 -3.46
CA VAL A 32 0.64 11.06 -3.19
C VAL A 32 -0.24 10.13 -4.00
N LEU A 33 0.14 9.78 -5.23
CA LEU A 33 -0.63 8.85 -6.06
C LEU A 33 -0.15 7.40 -5.93
N GLY A 34 0.63 7.07 -4.89
CA GLY A 34 0.98 5.69 -4.60
C GLY A 34 1.70 4.96 -5.73
N ASN A 35 2.61 5.67 -6.42
CA ASN A 35 3.37 5.18 -7.57
C ASN A 35 2.46 4.70 -8.73
N GLN A 36 1.25 5.24 -8.83
CA GLN A 36 0.40 5.06 -10.00
C GLN A 36 0.99 5.82 -11.20
N HIS A 37 0.89 5.23 -12.39
CA HIS A 37 1.31 5.87 -13.62
C HIS A 37 0.32 6.96 -14.02
N VAL A 38 0.76 8.22 -13.93
CA VAL A 38 -0.01 9.39 -14.36
C VAL A 38 0.32 9.71 -15.82
N MET A 39 -0.70 9.77 -16.67
CA MET A 39 -0.53 10.16 -18.07
C MET A 39 -0.40 11.68 -18.20
N GLU A 40 0.16 12.16 -19.32
CA GLU A 40 0.34 13.61 -19.54
C GLU A 40 -0.98 14.39 -19.51
N SER A 41 -2.08 13.79 -19.94
CA SER A 41 -3.42 14.37 -19.91
C SER A 41 -4.04 14.49 -18.52
N GLU A 42 -3.58 13.69 -17.57
CA GLU A 42 -4.11 13.62 -16.19
C GLU A 42 -3.33 14.53 -15.23
N ARG A 43 -2.25 15.16 -15.70
CA ARG A 43 -1.41 16.05 -14.90
C ARG A 43 -2.13 17.36 -14.57
N LEU A 44 -1.98 17.80 -13.32
CA LEU A 44 -2.58 19.03 -12.81
C LEU A 44 -1.70 20.25 -13.16
N SER A 45 -1.77 20.68 -14.43
CA SER A 45 -0.94 21.77 -14.95
C SER A 45 -1.14 23.11 -14.22
N SER A 46 -2.35 23.39 -13.74
CA SER A 46 -2.67 24.57 -12.93
C SER A 46 -1.92 24.56 -11.60
N ALA A 47 -2.00 23.46 -10.85
CA ALA A 47 -1.33 23.30 -9.57
C ALA A 47 0.20 23.34 -9.72
N GLU A 48 0.74 22.74 -10.78
CA GLU A 48 2.18 22.81 -11.10
C GLU A 48 2.63 24.26 -11.38
N SER A 49 1.80 25.05 -12.05
CA SER A 49 2.10 26.46 -12.36
C SER A 49 2.06 27.33 -11.10
N MET A 50 1.11 27.10 -10.19
CA MET A 50 1.03 27.81 -8.91
C MET A 50 2.25 27.51 -8.03
N LEU A 51 2.72 26.26 -8.01
CA LEU A 51 3.96 25.89 -7.32
C LEU A 51 5.19 26.56 -7.97
N ARG A 52 5.26 26.60 -9.31
CA ARG A 52 6.36 27.26 -10.04
C ARG A 52 6.42 28.76 -9.76
N ASN A 53 5.27 29.43 -9.62
CA ASN A 53 5.19 30.85 -9.28
C ASN A 53 5.49 31.13 -7.80
N GLY A 54 5.56 30.10 -6.95
CA GLY A 54 5.71 30.25 -5.51
C GLY A 54 4.47 30.78 -4.80
N GLU A 55 3.29 30.71 -5.45
CA GLU A 55 2.00 31.08 -4.84
C GLU A 55 1.59 30.07 -3.76
N VAL A 56 2.05 28.83 -3.91
CA VAL A 56 1.71 27.71 -3.03
C VAL A 56 2.99 26.99 -2.62
N SER A 57 3.07 26.57 -1.35
CA SER A 57 4.15 25.72 -0.84
C SER A 57 4.02 24.26 -1.32
N VAL A 58 5.03 23.43 -1.08
CA VAL A 58 4.97 21.99 -1.43
C VAL A 58 3.80 21.31 -0.71
N ARG A 59 3.53 21.68 0.55
CA ARG A 59 2.35 21.21 1.28
C ARG A 59 1.04 21.58 0.57
N GLY A 60 0.88 22.83 0.14
CA GLY A 60 -0.35 23.24 -0.56
C GLY A 60 -0.45 22.60 -1.95
N PHE A 61 0.66 22.29 -2.60
CA PHE A 61 0.65 21.48 -3.82
C PHE A 61 0.16 20.05 -3.55
N VAL A 62 0.66 19.40 -2.49
CA VAL A 62 0.17 18.09 -2.04
C VAL A 62 -1.32 18.12 -1.71
N GLU A 63 -1.80 19.19 -1.08
CA GLU A 63 -3.22 19.42 -0.80
C GLU A 63 -4.06 19.47 -2.08
N MET A 64 -3.64 20.26 -3.08
CA MET A 64 -4.32 20.34 -4.36
C MET A 64 -4.34 19.00 -5.11
N VAL A 65 -3.25 18.23 -5.05
CA VAL A 65 -3.19 16.88 -5.64
C VAL A 65 -4.16 15.93 -4.92
N ALA A 66 -4.19 15.94 -3.59
CA ALA A 66 -5.08 15.08 -2.80
C ALA A 66 -6.57 15.47 -2.94
N LYS A 67 -6.87 16.76 -3.17
CA LYS A 67 -8.24 17.25 -3.44
C LYS A 67 -8.70 17.04 -4.88
N SER A 68 -7.79 16.72 -5.80
CA SER A 68 -8.11 16.56 -7.22
C SER A 68 -9.10 15.41 -7.49
N GLU A 69 -9.84 15.54 -8.59
CA GLU A 69 -10.76 14.49 -9.07
C GLU A 69 -10.01 13.17 -9.36
N LEU A 70 -8.79 13.25 -9.91
CA LEU A 70 -7.94 12.08 -10.16
C LEU A 70 -7.70 11.27 -8.88
N TYR A 71 -7.36 11.93 -7.78
CA TYR A 71 -7.13 11.26 -6.50
C TYR A 71 -8.43 10.63 -5.97
N GLN A 72 -9.54 11.35 -6.07
CA GLN A 72 -10.85 10.87 -5.66
C GLN A 72 -11.28 9.62 -6.43
N GLU A 73 -11.10 9.60 -7.75
CA GLU A 73 -11.44 8.43 -8.57
C GLU A 73 -10.58 7.21 -8.22
N LEU A 74 -9.27 7.41 -8.03
CA LEU A 74 -8.33 6.33 -7.76
C LEU A 74 -8.54 5.69 -6.39
N PHE A 75 -8.70 6.50 -5.34
CA PHE A 75 -8.63 6.01 -3.96
C PHE A 75 -9.92 6.13 -3.18
N PHE A 76 -10.81 7.05 -3.53
CA PHE A 76 -12.05 7.27 -2.78
C PHE A 76 -13.22 6.50 -3.39
N ASN A 77 -13.50 6.70 -4.68
CA ASN A 77 -14.66 6.08 -5.35
C ASN A 77 -14.52 4.55 -5.50
N SER A 78 -13.29 4.06 -5.63
CA SER A 78 -12.99 2.66 -5.91
C SER A 78 -12.88 1.78 -4.66
N SER A 79 -12.71 2.39 -3.48
CA SER A 79 -12.23 1.73 -2.27
C SER A 79 -13.19 1.85 -1.08
N SER A 80 -13.02 0.97 -0.09
CA SER A 80 -13.78 1.07 1.16
C SER A 80 -13.25 2.21 2.03
N PRO A 81 -14.06 2.81 2.94
CA PRO A 81 -13.60 3.88 3.83
C PRO A 81 -12.36 3.51 4.66
N TYR A 82 -12.23 2.24 5.07
CA TYR A 82 -11.05 1.73 5.76
C TYR A 82 -9.80 1.72 4.88
N ARG A 83 -9.93 1.26 3.63
CA ARG A 83 -8.83 1.30 2.65
C ARG A 83 -8.42 2.74 2.36
N PHE A 84 -9.39 3.63 2.20
CA PHE A 84 -9.16 5.05 1.97
C PHE A 84 -8.31 5.67 3.08
N VAL A 85 -8.67 5.47 4.36
CA VAL A 85 -7.87 5.96 5.50
C VAL A 85 -6.48 5.33 5.55
N GLU A 86 -6.34 4.02 5.28
CA GLU A 86 -5.03 3.36 5.18
C GLU A 86 -4.13 4.01 4.11
N ILE A 87 -4.71 4.31 2.95
CA ILE A 87 -4.04 4.96 1.82
C ILE A 87 -3.68 6.40 2.16
N ASN A 88 -4.57 7.18 2.77
CA ASN A 88 -4.31 8.57 3.15
C ASN A 88 -3.16 8.68 4.17
N CYS A 89 -3.15 7.80 5.18
CA CYS A 89 -2.04 7.71 6.13
C CYS A 89 -0.72 7.39 5.41
N LYS A 90 -0.76 6.48 4.42
CA LYS A 90 0.41 6.11 3.61
C LYS A 90 0.90 7.30 2.76
N HIS A 91 0.01 7.98 2.06
CA HIS A 91 0.33 9.04 1.09
C HIS A 91 0.74 10.34 1.76
N LEU A 92 -0.02 10.79 2.75
CA LEU A 92 0.14 12.11 3.38
C LEU A 92 1.05 12.05 4.61
N LEU A 93 0.96 11.02 5.44
CA LEU A 93 1.76 10.91 6.67
C LEU A 93 2.98 9.99 6.53
N GLY A 94 3.07 9.19 5.46
CA GLY A 94 4.19 8.28 5.23
C GLY A 94 4.25 7.11 6.23
N ARG A 95 3.11 6.73 6.81
CA ARG A 95 2.99 5.63 7.79
C ARG A 95 1.64 4.91 7.68
N ALA A 96 1.51 3.75 8.33
CA ALA A 96 0.21 3.12 8.52
C ALA A 96 -0.61 3.81 9.65
N PRO A 97 -1.93 3.59 9.70
CA PRO A 97 -2.74 3.94 10.86
C PRO A 97 -2.21 3.25 12.13
N LYS A 98 -2.24 3.98 13.25
CA LYS A 98 -1.82 3.52 14.57
C LYS A 98 -2.83 2.51 15.07
N ASP A 99 -4.07 2.93 15.29
CA ASP A 99 -5.10 2.13 15.96
C ASP A 99 -6.48 2.30 15.31
N GLN A 100 -7.42 1.44 15.72
CA GLN A 100 -8.82 1.52 15.28
C GLN A 100 -9.48 2.86 15.65
N ALA A 101 -9.01 3.51 16.72
CA ALA A 101 -9.50 4.83 17.13
C ALA A 101 -9.20 5.92 16.09
N GLU A 102 -7.97 5.94 15.55
CA GLU A 102 -7.57 6.89 14.49
C GLU A 102 -8.41 6.68 13.22
N ILE A 103 -8.65 5.42 12.84
CA ILE A 103 -9.50 5.12 11.69
C ILE A 103 -10.94 5.60 11.93
N SER A 104 -11.49 5.35 13.13
CA SER A 104 -12.83 5.80 13.49
C SER A 104 -12.95 7.32 13.45
N GLU A 105 -11.93 8.05 13.88
CA GLU A 105 -11.89 9.52 13.86
C GLU A 105 -11.97 10.05 12.42
N HIS A 106 -11.11 9.56 11.52
CA HIS A 106 -11.13 10.00 10.12
C HIS A 106 -12.43 9.65 9.41
N VAL A 107 -13.00 8.47 9.67
CA VAL A 107 -14.30 8.09 9.12
C VAL A 107 -15.42 9.00 9.66
N GLN A 108 -15.36 9.44 10.91
CA GLN A 108 -16.31 10.39 11.47
C GLN A 108 -16.16 11.80 10.89
N ILE A 109 -14.93 12.29 10.71
CA ILE A 109 -14.65 13.58 10.08
C ILE A 109 -15.22 13.58 8.67
N TYR A 110 -14.92 12.53 7.89
CA TYR A 110 -15.47 12.35 6.55
C TYR A 110 -17.01 12.38 6.54
N ASN A 111 -17.66 11.62 7.42
CA ASN A 111 -19.12 11.55 7.45
C ASN A 111 -19.80 12.86 7.91
N SER A 112 -19.11 13.67 8.71
CA SER A 112 -19.67 14.90 9.28
C SER A 112 -19.36 16.16 8.47
N GLN A 113 -18.16 16.25 7.89
CA GLN A 113 -17.63 17.46 7.25
C GLN A 113 -17.31 17.27 5.76
N GLY A 114 -17.34 16.03 5.26
CA GLY A 114 -17.09 15.70 3.86
C GLY A 114 -15.63 15.37 3.53
N TYR A 115 -15.37 15.21 2.24
CA TYR A 115 -14.08 14.75 1.71
C TYR A 115 -12.94 15.75 1.93
N GLU A 116 -13.14 17.02 1.59
CA GLU A 116 -12.10 18.04 1.69
C GLU A 116 -11.60 18.23 3.12
N ALA A 117 -12.53 18.21 4.09
CA ALA A 117 -12.21 18.32 5.51
C ALA A 117 -11.42 17.12 6.03
N GLU A 118 -11.65 15.92 5.48
CA GLU A 118 -10.88 14.73 5.84
C GLU A 118 -9.43 14.84 5.35
N ILE A 119 -9.21 15.28 4.11
CA ILE A 119 -7.85 15.55 3.59
C ILE A 119 -7.14 16.63 4.41
N ASP A 120 -7.85 17.71 4.73
CA ASP A 120 -7.30 18.82 5.52
C ASP A 120 -6.92 18.39 6.93
N SER A 121 -7.63 17.42 7.52
CA SER A 121 -7.32 16.88 8.85
C SER A 121 -5.90 16.31 8.94
N TYR A 122 -5.41 15.64 7.88
CA TYR A 122 -4.04 15.11 7.87
C TYR A 122 -3.01 16.22 7.69
N LEU A 123 -3.23 17.14 6.75
CA LEU A 123 -2.25 18.16 6.39
C LEU A 123 -2.12 19.25 7.45
N THR A 124 -3.21 19.57 8.14
CA THR A 124 -3.22 20.55 9.25
C THR A 124 -2.74 19.96 10.57
N SER A 125 -2.59 18.63 10.67
CA SER A 125 -2.09 17.98 11.88
C SER A 125 -0.70 18.48 12.28
N GLU A 126 -0.47 18.54 13.60
CA GLU A 126 0.86 18.83 14.15
C GLU A 126 1.89 17.80 13.71
N GLU A 127 1.46 16.55 13.50
CA GLU A 127 2.30 15.47 13.01
C GLU A 127 2.84 15.74 11.60
N TYR A 128 2.01 16.25 10.69
CA TYR A 128 2.50 16.62 9.36
C TYR A 128 3.50 17.79 9.45
N GLN A 129 3.15 18.82 10.22
CA GLN A 129 3.97 20.02 10.36
C GLN A 129 5.33 19.75 11.01
N SER A 130 5.40 18.89 12.04
CA SER A 130 6.65 18.57 12.73
C SER A 130 7.61 17.74 11.87
N ASN A 131 7.07 16.99 10.90
CA ASN A 131 7.82 15.99 10.14
C ASN A 131 8.22 16.45 8.74
N PHE A 132 7.32 17.11 8.03
CA PHE A 132 7.54 17.57 6.65
C PHE A 132 7.58 19.10 6.55
N GLY A 133 6.88 19.80 7.45
CA GLY A 133 6.74 21.24 7.37
C GLY A 133 6.01 21.66 6.08
N GLN A 134 6.49 22.72 5.42
CA GLN A 134 5.82 23.28 4.24
C GLN A 134 6.51 22.97 2.90
N ASN A 135 7.81 22.66 2.93
CA ASN A 135 8.65 22.60 1.73
C ASN A 135 9.19 21.19 1.42
N ILE A 136 8.91 20.20 2.27
CA ILE A 136 9.36 18.82 2.09
C ILE A 136 8.17 17.99 1.57
N VAL A 137 8.42 17.21 0.53
CA VAL A 137 7.42 16.24 0.04
C VAL A 137 7.26 15.12 1.07
N PRO A 138 6.04 14.66 1.36
CA PRO A 138 5.83 13.52 2.25
C PRO A 138 6.65 12.31 1.82
N TYR A 139 7.16 11.56 2.78
CA TYR A 139 7.96 10.39 2.51
C TYR A 139 7.75 9.31 3.58
N PRO A 140 7.88 8.02 3.22
CA PRO A 140 7.88 6.91 4.17
C PRO A 140 8.83 7.13 5.35
N ARG A 141 8.30 7.19 6.58
CA ARG A 141 9.08 7.54 7.78
C ARG A 141 9.20 6.44 8.84
N SER A 142 8.41 5.37 8.73
CA SER A 142 8.37 4.30 9.75
C SER A 142 9.63 3.42 9.80
N ASN A 143 10.67 3.68 9.00
CA ASN A 143 11.90 2.88 8.99
C ASN A 143 12.82 3.15 10.20
N SER A 144 12.63 4.27 10.90
CA SER A 144 13.38 4.59 12.12
C SER A 144 12.48 4.49 13.34
N THR A 145 13.06 4.11 14.48
CA THR A 145 12.36 4.12 15.76
C THR A 145 12.06 5.55 16.18
N GLN A 146 10.80 5.83 16.46
CA GLN A 146 10.34 7.14 16.91
C GLN A 146 9.82 7.04 18.34
N LEU A 147 10.08 8.07 19.15
CA LEU A 147 9.62 8.12 20.53
C LEU A 147 8.08 8.21 20.55
N GLY A 148 7.44 7.38 21.38
CA GLY A 148 5.98 7.38 21.54
C GLY A 148 5.20 6.63 20.46
N ILE A 149 5.86 5.97 19.49
CA ILE A 149 5.19 5.16 18.46
C ILE A 149 5.41 3.68 18.75
N ALA A 150 4.34 2.89 18.65
CA ALA A 150 4.41 1.44 18.81
C ALA A 150 5.22 0.78 17.67
N ASN A 151 6.05 -0.20 18.02
CA ASN A 151 6.84 -0.97 17.04
C ASN A 151 5.95 -1.70 16.02
N VAL A 152 4.70 -2.03 16.36
CA VAL A 152 3.72 -2.62 15.43
C VAL A 152 3.48 -1.73 14.20
N GLY A 153 3.63 -0.40 14.35
CA GLY A 153 3.53 0.57 13.26
C GLY A 153 4.55 0.31 12.15
N PHE A 154 5.75 -0.21 12.47
CA PHE A 154 6.73 -0.62 11.46
C PHE A 154 6.18 -1.77 10.61
N ASN A 155 5.70 -2.84 11.25
CA ASN A 155 5.15 -4.00 10.53
C ASN A 155 3.95 -3.59 9.66
N ARG A 156 3.05 -2.75 10.18
CA ARG A 156 1.87 -2.24 9.47
C ARG A 156 2.27 -1.40 8.26
N THR A 157 3.24 -0.50 8.43
CA THR A 157 3.74 0.35 7.33
C THR A 157 4.43 -0.51 6.26
N PHE A 158 5.21 -1.50 6.67
CA PHE A 158 5.87 -2.42 5.74
C PHE A 158 4.87 -3.24 4.91
N ALA A 159 3.73 -3.63 5.50
CA ALA A 159 2.69 -4.33 4.76
C ALA A 159 2.12 -3.47 3.62
N LEU A 160 1.91 -2.17 3.87
CA LEU A 160 1.40 -1.19 2.90
C LEU A 160 2.46 -0.73 1.88
N MET A 161 3.74 -0.63 2.27
CA MET A 161 4.84 -0.11 1.44
C MET A 161 5.81 -1.23 1.04
N ARG A 162 5.51 -1.90 -0.08
CA ARG A 162 6.19 -3.14 -0.53
C ARG A 162 7.38 -2.93 -1.49
N GLY A 163 7.87 -1.69 -1.63
CA GLY A 163 9.00 -1.34 -2.50
C GLY A 163 8.60 -0.45 -3.68
N ASP A 164 9.61 0.07 -4.41
CA ASP A 164 9.44 1.05 -5.49
C ASP A 164 8.74 0.50 -6.75
N ALA A 165 8.67 -0.83 -6.91
CA ALA A 165 8.03 -1.49 -8.05
C ALA A 165 6.56 -1.88 -7.77
N THR A 166 5.97 -1.33 -6.70
CA THR A 166 4.57 -1.58 -6.33
C THR A 166 3.73 -0.32 -6.49
N SER A 167 2.44 -0.47 -6.75
CA SER A 167 1.48 0.64 -6.80
C SER A 167 0.24 0.37 -5.94
N ASP A 168 -0.50 1.42 -5.61
CA ASP A 168 -1.67 1.36 -4.71
C ASP A 168 -3.01 1.09 -5.41
N SER A 169 -2.99 0.52 -6.61
CA SER A 169 -4.20 0.20 -7.40
C SER A 169 -5.14 -0.86 -6.80
N GLY A 170 -4.77 -1.45 -5.65
CA GLY A 170 -5.60 -2.42 -4.94
C GLY A 170 -6.67 -1.76 -4.06
N ASN A 171 -7.93 -2.14 -4.28
CA ASN A 171 -9.09 -1.55 -3.59
C ASN A 171 -9.38 -2.18 -2.21
N SER A 172 -8.78 -3.33 -1.90
CA SER A 172 -8.99 -4.04 -0.64
C SER A 172 -8.03 -3.54 0.44
N ALA A 173 -8.58 -3.25 1.62
CA ALA A 173 -7.80 -2.87 2.80
C ALA A 173 -6.92 -4.02 3.30
N GLN A 174 -5.67 -3.70 3.62
CA GLN A 174 -4.66 -4.70 3.95
C GLN A 174 -4.53 -4.93 5.45
N LEU A 175 -4.92 -3.95 6.28
CA LEU A 175 -4.66 -3.95 7.71
C LEU A 175 -5.92 -4.13 8.57
N ILE A 176 -7.13 -4.12 7.99
CA ILE A 176 -8.40 -4.17 8.75
C ILE A 176 -8.39 -5.26 9.82
N ALA A 177 -8.08 -6.51 9.46
CA ALA A 177 -8.15 -7.61 10.41
C ALA A 177 -7.13 -7.46 11.55
N ASP A 178 -5.92 -7.02 11.21
CA ASP A 178 -4.82 -6.89 12.17
C ASP A 178 -5.01 -5.66 13.08
N ILE A 179 -5.61 -4.58 12.59
CA ILE A 179 -5.93 -3.40 13.40
C ILE A 179 -7.15 -3.67 14.29
N ALA A 180 -8.20 -4.30 13.75
CA ALA A 180 -9.41 -4.58 14.51
C ALA A 180 -9.18 -5.60 15.64
N ALA A 181 -8.28 -6.56 15.44
CA ALA A 181 -7.92 -7.57 16.44
C ALA A 181 -6.71 -7.18 17.32
N ASP A 182 -6.14 -5.99 17.11
CA ASP A 182 -4.87 -5.54 17.70
C ASP A 182 -3.74 -6.59 17.59
N LEU A 183 -3.65 -7.21 16.42
CA LEU A 183 -2.62 -8.18 16.10
C LEU A 183 -1.44 -7.51 15.39
N PRO A 184 -0.21 -8.01 15.61
CA PRO A 184 0.94 -7.59 14.83
C PRO A 184 0.82 -8.12 13.41
N THR A 185 0.96 -7.24 12.41
CA THR A 185 0.99 -7.66 11.01
C THR A 185 2.25 -8.48 10.73
N LYS A 186 2.12 -9.53 9.92
CA LYS A 186 3.25 -10.38 9.53
C LYS A 186 4.08 -9.68 8.46
N ILE A 187 5.36 -9.46 8.75
CA ILE A 187 6.35 -9.05 7.74
C ILE A 187 6.59 -10.24 6.80
N THR A 188 6.30 -10.07 5.51
CA THR A 188 6.64 -11.04 4.47
C THR A 188 7.72 -10.46 3.58
N ALA A 189 8.82 -11.18 3.39
CA ALA A 189 9.85 -10.74 2.46
C ALA A 189 9.26 -10.54 1.05
N ALA A 190 9.87 -9.65 0.26
CA ALA A 190 9.58 -9.59 -1.17
C ALA A 190 9.76 -10.99 -1.77
N PRO A 191 8.93 -11.40 -2.74
CA PRO A 191 9.11 -12.69 -3.38
C PRO A 191 10.51 -12.71 -4.02
N ASP A 192 11.45 -13.39 -3.40
CA ASP A 192 12.69 -13.77 -4.07
C ASP A 192 12.25 -14.66 -5.23
N GLY A 193 12.66 -14.28 -6.45
CA GLY A 193 12.53 -15.17 -7.60
C GLY A 193 13.17 -16.49 -7.21
N SER A 194 12.34 -17.53 -7.09
CA SER A 194 12.66 -18.82 -6.46
C SER A 194 14.15 -19.16 -6.55
N GLY A 195 14.84 -19.09 -5.41
CA GLY A 195 16.26 -19.39 -5.29
C GLY A 195 16.54 -20.89 -5.43
N THR A 196 16.21 -21.49 -6.58
CA THR A 196 16.82 -22.71 -7.10
C THR A 196 16.48 -22.83 -8.59
N TYR A 197 17.47 -22.84 -9.47
CA TYR A 197 17.30 -23.14 -10.91
C TYR A 197 16.80 -24.58 -11.18
N SER A 198 16.78 -25.41 -10.13
CA SER A 198 16.32 -26.80 -10.17
C SER A 198 14.90 -26.92 -9.64
N ASN A 199 14.01 -27.49 -10.45
CA ASN A 199 12.63 -27.76 -10.05
C ASN A 199 12.49 -28.80 -8.93
N THR A 200 13.56 -29.54 -8.62
CA THR A 200 13.51 -30.69 -7.71
C THR A 200 13.44 -30.30 -6.23
N GLY A 201 14.00 -29.14 -5.85
CA GLY A 201 13.94 -28.63 -4.47
C GLY A 201 12.70 -27.81 -4.15
N LYS A 202 11.83 -27.56 -5.15
CA LYS A 202 10.70 -26.65 -5.04
C LYS A 202 9.48 -27.31 -4.40
N ARG A 203 8.69 -26.51 -3.70
CA ARG A 203 7.38 -26.89 -3.18
C ARG A 203 6.28 -26.27 -4.04
N PHE A 204 5.19 -27.00 -4.21
CA PHE A 204 4.05 -26.58 -5.02
C PHE A 204 2.78 -26.63 -4.19
N ARG A 205 1.99 -25.57 -4.30
CA ARG A 205 0.63 -25.46 -3.78
C ARG A 205 -0.34 -25.88 -4.86
N ILE A 206 -1.06 -26.96 -4.61
CA ILE A 206 -2.09 -27.51 -5.50
C ILE A 206 -3.45 -27.15 -4.90
N ALA A 207 -4.17 -26.23 -5.55
CA ALA A 207 -5.55 -25.91 -5.21
C ALA A 207 -6.48 -26.91 -5.89
N VAL A 208 -7.36 -27.54 -5.11
CA VAL A 208 -8.25 -28.61 -5.57
C VAL A 208 -9.69 -28.24 -5.27
N ALA A 209 -10.56 -28.35 -6.27
CA ALA A 209 -12.00 -28.29 -6.15
C ALA A 209 -12.57 -29.71 -6.28
N LYS A 210 -13.22 -30.19 -5.21
CA LYS A 210 -13.91 -31.47 -5.21
C LYS A 210 -15.32 -31.30 -5.76
N ALA A 211 -15.72 -32.19 -6.67
CA ALA A 211 -17.10 -32.32 -7.11
C ALA A 211 -17.93 -33.07 -6.03
N GLY A 212 -18.32 -32.36 -4.96
CA GLY A 212 -19.33 -32.84 -4.01
C GLY A 212 -18.89 -32.96 -2.54
N THR A 213 -19.83 -32.65 -1.65
CA THR A 213 -19.70 -32.74 -0.20
C THR A 213 -19.89 -34.19 0.25
N THR A 214 -18.84 -34.80 0.82
CA THR A 214 -18.90 -36.14 1.40
C THR A 214 -18.56 -36.06 2.89
N PRO A 215 -19.03 -36.96 3.77
CA PRO A 215 -18.76 -36.90 5.21
C PRO A 215 -17.28 -36.83 5.59
N VAL A 216 -16.41 -37.37 4.73
CA VAL A 216 -14.95 -37.40 4.91
C VAL A 216 -14.28 -36.05 4.66
N TYR A 217 -14.91 -35.14 3.90
CA TYR A 217 -14.33 -33.86 3.51
C TYR A 217 -15.31 -32.72 3.83
N LYS A 218 -14.95 -31.88 4.80
CA LYS A 218 -15.81 -30.78 5.28
C LYS A 218 -15.86 -29.57 4.34
N GLN A 219 -14.89 -29.45 3.43
CA GLN A 219 -14.80 -28.34 2.46
C GLN A 219 -14.72 -28.89 1.05
N SER A 220 -15.44 -28.24 0.12
CA SER A 220 -15.40 -28.55 -1.31
C SER A 220 -14.09 -28.11 -1.97
N ASN A 221 -13.48 -27.03 -1.47
CA ASN A 221 -12.19 -26.53 -1.92
C ASN A 221 -11.15 -26.74 -0.81
N PHE A 222 -9.99 -27.31 -1.16
CA PHE A 222 -8.87 -27.46 -0.24
C PHE A 222 -7.54 -27.38 -0.98
N VAL A 223 -6.47 -27.17 -0.22
CA VAL A 223 -5.13 -26.87 -0.74
C VAL A 223 -4.12 -27.87 -0.18
N TYR A 224 -3.21 -28.36 -1.03
CA TYR A 224 -2.07 -29.18 -0.61
C TYR A 224 -0.76 -28.47 -0.94
N GLU A 225 0.21 -28.55 -0.03
CA GLU A 225 1.59 -28.16 -0.29
C GLU A 225 2.48 -29.39 -0.35
N VAL A 226 3.18 -29.60 -1.47
CA VAL A 226 3.91 -30.83 -1.75
C VAL A 226 5.25 -30.51 -2.41
N ALA A 227 6.32 -31.23 -2.04
CA ALA A 227 7.60 -31.15 -2.74
C ALA A 227 7.52 -31.74 -4.16
N TYR A 228 8.37 -31.30 -5.08
CA TYR A 228 8.41 -31.79 -6.46
C TYR A 228 8.43 -33.33 -6.56
N GLU A 229 9.24 -33.99 -5.74
CA GLU A 229 9.37 -35.46 -5.71
C GLU A 229 8.05 -36.19 -5.44
N GLN A 230 7.18 -35.59 -4.64
CA GLN A 230 5.89 -36.16 -4.23
C GLN A 230 4.72 -35.68 -5.10
N MET A 231 4.96 -34.75 -6.02
CA MET A 231 3.93 -34.07 -6.81
C MET A 231 3.14 -35.02 -7.70
N SER A 232 3.83 -35.88 -8.46
CA SER A 232 3.19 -36.85 -9.36
C SER A 232 2.25 -37.80 -8.60
N LYS A 233 2.73 -38.35 -7.47
CA LYS A 233 1.93 -39.24 -6.62
C LYS A 233 0.71 -38.51 -6.05
N LYS A 234 0.84 -37.24 -5.66
CA LYS A 234 -0.28 -36.46 -5.12
C LYS A 234 -1.32 -36.15 -6.21
N ILE A 235 -0.90 -35.76 -7.41
CA ILE A 235 -1.81 -35.51 -8.54
C ILE A 235 -2.62 -36.76 -8.89
N GLN A 236 -1.96 -37.92 -8.96
CA GLN A 236 -2.65 -39.18 -9.19
C GLN A 236 -3.69 -39.49 -8.09
N ASN A 237 -3.36 -39.24 -6.83
CA ASN A 237 -4.32 -39.42 -5.73
C ASN A 237 -5.51 -38.46 -5.83
N ILE A 238 -5.29 -37.21 -6.23
CA ILE A 238 -6.35 -36.21 -6.43
C ILE A 238 -7.32 -36.66 -7.53
N HIS A 239 -6.80 -37.17 -8.65
CA HIS A 239 -7.62 -37.72 -9.73
C HIS A 239 -8.38 -38.98 -9.30
N LYS A 240 -7.73 -39.89 -8.55
CA LYS A 240 -8.40 -41.09 -7.98
C LYS A 240 -9.52 -40.73 -7.02
N MET A 241 -9.38 -39.62 -6.29
CA MET A 241 -10.43 -39.07 -5.42
C MET A 241 -11.56 -38.36 -6.20
N GLY A 242 -11.50 -38.30 -7.53
CA GLY A 242 -12.50 -37.62 -8.37
C GLY A 242 -12.52 -36.09 -8.20
N SER A 243 -11.44 -35.51 -7.69
CA SER A 243 -11.35 -34.05 -7.48
C SER A 243 -10.65 -33.37 -8.65
N LYS A 244 -11.05 -32.13 -8.98
CA LYS A 244 -10.51 -31.33 -10.08
C LYS A 244 -9.43 -30.38 -9.55
N ILE A 245 -8.28 -30.33 -10.22
CA ILE A 245 -7.23 -29.36 -9.91
C ILE A 245 -7.62 -28.00 -10.50
N VAL A 246 -7.57 -26.95 -9.68
CA VAL A 246 -7.91 -25.58 -10.05
C VAL A 246 -6.66 -24.82 -10.48
N SER A 247 -5.61 -24.86 -9.66
CA SER A 247 -4.33 -24.22 -9.94
C SER A 247 -3.18 -24.94 -9.25
N ILE A 248 -1.99 -24.81 -9.83
CA ILE A 248 -0.74 -25.25 -9.24
C ILE A 248 0.19 -24.04 -9.25
N THR A 249 0.55 -23.56 -8.06
CA THR A 249 1.48 -22.45 -7.91
C THR A 249 2.71 -22.89 -7.15
N GLU A 250 3.87 -22.37 -7.52
CA GLU A 250 5.09 -22.58 -6.74
C GLU A 250 4.97 -21.86 -5.39
N VAL A 251 5.45 -22.50 -4.33
CA VAL A 251 5.53 -21.93 -2.98
C VAL A 251 7.01 -21.74 -2.66
N ALA A 252 7.38 -20.49 -2.38
CA ALA A 252 8.69 -20.12 -1.86
C ALA A 252 8.88 -20.65 -0.43
#